data_AF-A0A8J2TX90-F1
#
_entry.id   AF-A0A8J2TX90-F1
#
_cell.length_a   1.000
_cell.length_b   1.000
_cell.length_c   1.000
_cell.angle_alpha   90.00
_cell.angle_beta   90.00
_cell.angle_gamma   90.00
#
_symmetry.space_group_name_H-M   'P 1'
#
loop_
_entity.id
_entity.type
_entity.pdbx_description
1 polymer ?
#
loop_
_entity_poly.entity_id
_entity_poly.type
_entity_poly.pdbx_seq_one_letter_code
_entity_poly.pdbx_strand_id
1 'polypeptide(L)'
;MTNADLIAGWRKDHPGERLTEATLRALIGTDLQGADLRSANLRVANLRYADLRSANLQGADLRSANLWGANLRYADLRVANLWSTDLWGYFPIQTPSGPGYCAPTPDGLRLTIGCWDERSLDDLRALLADEAEWPNAVGEERERRRPFLAAVLAQAEATEAYYADYLAELREKWGETND
;
A
#
# COMPACT_ATOMS: atom_id res chain seq x y z
N MET A 1 19.63 -10.88 22.49
CA MET A 1 19.12 -9.57 22.05
C MET A 1 18.80 -9.72 20.58
N THR A 2 17.53 -9.90 20.25
CA THR A 2 17.06 -9.98 18.86
C THR A 2 17.04 -8.57 18.27
N ASN A 3 16.99 -8.44 16.93
CA ASN A 3 16.79 -7.13 16.31
C ASN A 3 15.41 -6.52 16.69
N ALA A 4 14.43 -7.36 17.05
CA ALA A 4 13.17 -6.92 17.63
C ALA A 4 13.35 -6.26 19.01
N ASP A 5 14.23 -6.79 19.86
CA ASP A 5 14.58 -6.18 21.16
C ASP A 5 15.28 -4.83 20.97
N LEU A 6 16.12 -4.71 19.93
CA LEU A 6 16.82 -3.46 19.60
C LEU A 6 15.86 -2.37 19.13
N ILE A 7 14.89 -2.70 18.27
CA ILE A 7 13.88 -1.72 17.82
C ILE A 7 12.91 -1.39 18.95
N ALA A 8 12.44 -2.37 19.72
CA ALA A 8 11.56 -2.13 20.86
C ALA A 8 12.24 -1.27 21.95
N GLY A 9 13.52 -1.54 22.24
CA GLY A 9 14.35 -0.74 23.15
C GLY A 9 14.55 0.67 22.62
N TRP A 10 14.97 0.81 21.36
CA TRP A 10 15.16 2.11 20.72
C TRP A 10 13.89 2.97 20.75
N ARG A 11 12.71 2.38 20.54
CA ARG A 11 11.43 3.13 20.59
C ARG A 11 11.02 3.60 21.97
N LYS A 12 11.38 2.84 23.01
CA LYS A 12 11.18 3.29 24.40
C LYS A 12 11.99 4.56 24.68
N ASP A 13 13.18 4.63 24.09
CA ASP A 13 14.12 5.72 24.31
C ASP A 13 13.91 6.89 23.31
N HIS A 14 13.27 6.64 22.15
CA HIS A 14 13.12 7.59 21.03
C HIS A 14 11.69 7.62 20.45
N PRO A 15 10.67 8.05 21.21
CA PRO A 15 9.29 8.11 20.72
C PRO A 15 9.16 9.15 19.59
N GLY A 16 8.84 8.70 18.38
CA GLY A 16 8.58 9.56 17.23
C GLY A 16 9.80 9.90 16.36
N GLU A 17 11.00 9.41 16.72
CA GLU A 17 12.18 9.59 15.88
C GLU A 17 12.18 8.63 14.67
N ARG A 18 12.89 9.01 13.61
CA ARG A 18 13.08 8.17 12.41
C ARG A 18 14.20 7.16 12.66
N LEU A 19 13.95 5.89 12.32
CA LEU A 19 15.03 4.90 12.27
C LEU A 19 16.10 5.37 11.27
N THR A 20 17.39 5.19 11.60
CA THR A 20 18.48 5.61 10.73
C THR A 20 18.48 4.80 9.43
N GLU A 21 19.02 5.35 8.34
CA GLU A 21 19.13 4.61 7.07
C GLU A 21 19.90 3.29 7.21
N ALA A 22 20.89 3.24 8.10
CA ALA A 22 21.61 2.02 8.44
C ALA A 22 20.70 0.97 9.13
N THR A 23 19.83 1.41 10.04
CA THR A 23 18.83 0.54 10.69
C THR A 23 17.78 0.06 9.70
N LEU A 24 17.29 0.93 8.81
CA LEU A 24 16.29 0.60 7.78
C LEU A 24 16.79 -0.42 6.76
N ARG A 25 18.10 -0.44 6.47
CA ARG A 25 18.74 -1.44 5.59
C ARG A 25 19.00 -2.77 6.30
N ALA A 26 19.09 -2.78 7.63
CA ALA A 26 19.37 -3.97 8.43
C ALA A 26 18.13 -4.86 8.67
N LEU A 27 16.94 -4.50 8.16
CA LEU A 27 15.69 -5.21 8.42
C LEU A 27 15.41 -6.36 7.44
N ILE A 28 16.27 -6.57 6.43
CA ILE A 28 16.15 -7.67 5.47
C ILE A 28 16.27 -9.01 6.20
N GLY A 29 15.29 -9.90 6.03
CA GLY A 29 15.30 -11.25 6.58
C GLY A 29 15.22 -11.31 8.10
N THR A 30 14.89 -10.20 8.76
CA THR A 30 14.88 -10.14 10.22
C THR A 30 13.66 -10.82 10.83
N ASP A 31 13.86 -11.46 11.98
CA ASP A 31 12.75 -11.96 12.81
C ASP A 31 12.20 -10.81 13.66
N LEU A 32 10.99 -10.38 13.30
CA LEU A 32 10.19 -9.36 13.95
C LEU A 32 8.84 -9.97 14.39
N GLN A 33 8.78 -11.29 14.60
CA GLN A 33 7.56 -11.97 15.01
C GLN A 33 7.09 -11.41 16.36
N GLY A 34 5.84 -10.91 16.41
CA GLY A 34 5.26 -10.33 17.61
C GLY A 34 5.81 -8.95 18.02
N ALA A 35 6.65 -8.32 17.19
CA ALA A 35 7.26 -7.03 17.52
C ALA A 35 6.21 -5.91 17.66
N ASP A 36 6.43 -4.99 18.62
CA ASP A 36 5.61 -3.78 18.79
C ASP A 36 6.18 -2.62 17.94
N LEU A 37 5.62 -2.48 16.74
CA LEU A 37 5.97 -1.47 15.73
C LEU A 37 4.85 -0.43 15.54
N ARG A 38 3.95 -0.27 16.54
CA ARG A 38 2.84 0.70 16.49
C ARG A 38 3.31 2.12 16.22
N SER A 39 2.83 2.78 15.17
CA SER A 39 3.28 4.14 14.79
C SER A 39 4.76 4.26 14.43
N ALA A 40 5.44 3.17 14.04
CA ALA A 40 6.84 3.24 13.64
C ALA A 40 7.01 3.98 12.31
N ASN A 41 8.05 4.79 12.18
CA ASN A 41 8.45 5.34 10.89
C ASN A 41 9.36 4.33 10.18
N LEU A 42 8.77 3.57 9.26
CA LEU A 42 9.39 2.55 8.41
C LEU A 42 9.36 2.98 6.94
N ARG A 43 9.27 4.28 6.66
CA ARG A 43 9.34 4.81 5.30
C ARG A 43 10.62 4.31 4.63
N VAL A 44 10.51 3.88 3.38
CA VAL A 44 11.61 3.33 2.57
C VAL A 44 12.39 2.17 3.24
N ALA A 45 11.84 1.54 4.28
CA ALA A 45 12.46 0.41 4.95
C ALA A 45 12.63 -0.77 3.99
N ASN A 46 13.76 -1.48 4.08
CA ASN A 46 13.93 -2.72 3.35
C ASN A 46 13.61 -3.90 4.27
N LEU A 47 12.35 -4.34 4.26
CA LEU A 47 11.79 -5.44 5.05
C LEU A 47 11.69 -6.73 4.21
N ARG A 48 12.46 -6.84 3.13
CA ARG A 48 12.46 -8.04 2.28
C ARG A 48 12.70 -9.29 3.11
N TYR A 49 11.85 -10.30 2.94
CA TYR A 49 11.93 -11.57 3.67
C TYR A 49 11.83 -11.48 5.20
N ALA A 50 11.47 -10.32 5.77
CA ALA A 50 11.30 -10.20 7.21
C ALA A 50 10.13 -11.06 7.70
N ASP A 51 10.28 -11.68 8.87
CA ASP A 51 9.19 -12.37 9.55
C ASP A 51 8.46 -11.39 10.47
N LEU A 52 7.30 -10.89 10.04
CA LEU A 52 6.45 -9.95 10.77
C LEU A 52 5.20 -10.64 11.33
N ARG A 53 5.25 -11.97 11.51
CA ARG A 53 4.08 -12.72 11.99
C ARG A 53 3.61 -12.17 13.33
N SER A 54 2.31 -11.90 13.47
CA SER A 54 1.73 -11.34 14.70
C SER A 54 2.34 -10.01 15.18
N ALA A 55 3.14 -9.31 14.36
CA ALA A 55 3.67 -8.00 14.71
C ALA A 55 2.56 -6.96 14.80
N ASN A 56 2.69 -6.01 15.73
CA ASN A 56 1.77 -4.90 15.86
C ASN A 56 2.31 -3.69 15.07
N LEU A 57 1.80 -3.47 13.87
CA LEU A 57 2.15 -2.36 12.98
C LEU A 57 1.07 -1.27 12.98
N GLN A 58 0.16 -1.27 13.99
CA GLN A 58 -0.97 -0.35 14.00
C GLN A 58 -0.47 1.09 13.86
N GLY A 59 -0.92 1.76 12.81
CA GLY A 59 -0.55 3.15 12.60
C GLY A 59 0.88 3.40 12.13
N ALA A 60 1.67 2.39 11.74
CA ALA A 60 3.04 2.57 11.23
C ALA A 60 3.05 3.27 9.86
N ASP A 61 4.09 4.05 9.58
CA ASP A 61 4.36 4.64 8.27
C ASP A 61 5.28 3.70 7.47
N LEU A 62 4.73 2.93 6.53
CA LEU A 62 5.47 2.00 5.67
C LEU A 62 5.63 2.54 4.24
N ARG A 63 5.40 3.84 4.01
CA ARG A 63 5.42 4.40 2.65
C ARG A 63 6.70 4.05 1.90
N SER A 64 6.56 3.50 0.71
CA SER A 64 7.67 3.06 -0.15
C SER A 64 8.58 2.00 0.48
N ALA A 65 8.15 1.30 1.54
CA ALA A 65 8.92 0.20 2.11
C ALA A 65 8.90 -1.01 1.18
N ASN A 66 10.01 -1.73 1.12
CA ASN A 66 10.09 -3.00 0.41
C ASN A 66 9.69 -4.16 1.34
N LEU A 67 8.52 -4.74 1.13
CA LEU A 67 7.98 -5.88 1.90
C LEU A 67 8.04 -7.18 1.09
N TRP A 68 8.84 -7.23 0.02
CA TRP A 68 8.87 -8.39 -0.87
C TRP A 68 9.33 -9.65 -0.14
N GLY A 69 8.48 -10.67 -0.13
CA GLY A 69 8.72 -11.92 0.58
C GLY A 69 8.57 -11.84 2.11
N ALA A 70 8.16 -10.69 2.67
CA ALA A 70 7.90 -10.57 4.11
C ALA A 70 6.68 -11.40 4.54
N ASN A 71 6.75 -12.01 5.72
CA ASN A 71 5.66 -12.80 6.28
C ASN A 71 4.83 -11.97 7.25
N LEU A 72 3.71 -11.42 6.78
CA LEU A 72 2.79 -10.58 7.56
C LEU A 72 1.62 -11.36 8.19
N ARG A 73 1.68 -12.70 8.27
CA ARG A 73 0.53 -13.47 8.79
C ARG A 73 0.19 -13.05 10.22
N TYR A 74 -1.07 -12.69 10.45
CA TYR A 74 -1.59 -12.20 11.72
C TYR A 74 -1.02 -10.86 12.20
N ALA A 75 -0.25 -10.14 11.36
CA ALA A 75 0.20 -8.80 11.70
C ALA A 75 -1.00 -7.83 11.78
N ASP A 76 -0.98 -6.92 12.74
CA ASP A 76 -1.97 -5.86 12.86
C ASP A 76 -1.52 -4.63 12.07
N LEU A 77 -2.10 -4.43 10.89
CA LEU A 77 -1.81 -3.31 9.99
C LEU A 77 -2.87 -2.19 10.06
N ARG A 78 -3.77 -2.21 11.05
CA ARG A 78 -4.82 -1.19 11.14
C ARG A 78 -4.21 0.21 11.18
N VAL A 79 -4.74 1.10 10.35
CA VAL A 79 -4.28 2.49 10.17
C VAL A 79 -2.80 2.64 9.72
N ALA A 80 -2.13 1.56 9.28
CA ALA A 80 -0.77 1.64 8.74
C ALA A 80 -0.78 2.27 7.34
N ASN A 81 0.16 3.16 7.06
CA ASN A 81 0.31 3.76 5.74
C ASN A 81 1.16 2.85 4.84
N LEU A 82 0.50 2.08 3.98
CA LEU A 82 1.12 1.15 3.03
C LEU A 82 1.28 1.74 1.62
N TRP A 83 1.14 3.05 1.44
CA TRP A 83 1.25 3.65 0.11
C TRP A 83 2.59 3.30 -0.54
N SER A 84 2.55 2.82 -1.80
CA SER A 84 3.72 2.46 -2.59
C SER A 84 4.62 1.39 -1.93
N THR A 85 4.12 0.61 -0.97
CA THR A 85 4.88 -0.55 -0.49
C THR A 85 5.01 -1.59 -1.59
N ASP A 86 6.19 -2.18 -1.73
CA ASP A 86 6.41 -3.36 -2.57
C ASP A 86 5.85 -4.60 -1.85
N LEU A 87 4.52 -4.72 -1.83
CA LEU A 87 3.77 -5.88 -1.41
C LEU A 87 3.29 -6.58 -2.68
N TRP A 88 3.83 -7.76 -2.99
CA TRP A 88 3.40 -8.56 -4.16
C TRP A 88 1.90 -8.91 -4.13
N GLY A 89 1.16 -8.60 -3.08
CA GLY A 89 -0.28 -8.82 -3.01
C GLY A 89 -1.04 -7.55 -2.67
N TYR A 90 -1.63 -6.90 -3.67
CA TYR A 90 -2.98 -6.39 -3.48
C TYR A 90 -3.79 -6.41 -4.78
N PHE A 91 -4.90 -7.16 -4.70
CA PHE A 91 -5.88 -7.50 -5.74
C PHE A 91 -5.33 -7.78 -7.15
N PRO A 92 -4.92 -9.02 -7.49
CA PRO A 92 -4.58 -9.34 -8.87
C PRO A 92 -5.86 -9.38 -9.72
N ILE A 93 -6.29 -8.24 -10.25
CA ILE A 93 -7.31 -8.21 -11.29
C ILE A 93 -6.60 -8.44 -12.61
N GLN A 94 -6.69 -9.64 -13.17
CA GLN A 94 -6.10 -9.89 -14.48
C GLN A 94 -6.91 -9.16 -15.55
N THR A 95 -6.27 -8.24 -16.27
CA THR A 95 -6.86 -7.55 -17.41
C THR A 95 -6.03 -7.82 -18.68
N PRO A 96 -6.60 -7.65 -19.89
CA PRO A 96 -5.82 -7.66 -21.13
C PRO A 96 -4.72 -6.59 -21.18
N SER A 97 -4.80 -5.57 -20.32
CA SER A 97 -3.80 -4.50 -20.19
C SER A 97 -2.69 -4.84 -19.20
N GLY A 98 -2.72 -6.02 -18.57
CA GLY A 98 -1.80 -6.45 -17.53
C GLY A 98 -2.50 -6.67 -16.18
N PRO A 99 -1.74 -7.01 -15.13
CA PRO A 99 -2.29 -7.08 -13.79
C PRO A 99 -2.77 -5.69 -13.34
N GLY A 100 -3.98 -5.64 -12.81
CA GLY A 100 -4.53 -4.55 -12.05
C GLY A 100 -4.16 -4.70 -10.58
N TYR A 101 -3.87 -3.59 -9.91
CA TYR A 101 -3.62 -3.47 -8.48
C TYR A 101 -4.42 -2.29 -7.95
N CYS A 102 -4.81 -2.33 -6.68
CA CYS A 102 -5.24 -1.14 -5.97
C CYS A 102 -4.49 -1.01 -4.64
N ALA A 103 -4.35 0.21 -4.12
CA ALA A 103 -3.76 0.45 -2.82
C ALA A 103 -4.61 1.51 -2.08
N PRO A 104 -4.92 1.29 -0.79
CA PRO A 104 -5.60 2.30 0.01
C PRO A 104 -4.66 3.44 0.38
N THR A 105 -5.19 4.65 0.32
CA THR A 105 -4.44 5.88 0.56
C THR A 105 -5.29 6.89 1.34
N PRO A 106 -4.67 7.93 1.93
CA PRO A 106 -5.43 9.01 2.57
C PRO A 106 -6.43 9.71 1.63
N ASP A 107 -6.15 9.71 0.32
CA ASP A 107 -6.98 10.34 -0.71
C ASP A 107 -8.01 9.38 -1.34
N GLY A 108 -8.13 8.14 -0.86
CA GLY A 108 -8.97 7.09 -1.44
C GLY A 108 -8.16 5.94 -2.04
N LEU A 109 -8.74 5.14 -2.94
CA LEU A 109 -7.98 4.09 -3.62
C LEU A 109 -7.12 4.65 -4.77
N ARG A 110 -5.87 4.17 -4.88
CA ARG A 110 -5.02 4.33 -6.07
C ARG A 110 -4.95 3.03 -6.84
N LEU A 111 -5.01 3.11 -8.16
CA LEU A 111 -5.05 2.01 -9.12
C LEU A 111 -3.79 1.99 -9.96
N THR A 112 -3.34 0.78 -10.27
CA THR A 112 -2.30 0.50 -11.26
C THR A 112 -2.83 -0.57 -12.21
N ILE A 113 -2.92 -0.33 -13.52
CA ILE A 113 -3.38 -1.31 -14.52
C ILE A 113 -2.35 -1.38 -15.65
N GLY A 114 -1.50 -2.40 -15.63
CA GLY A 114 -0.36 -2.47 -16.55
C GLY A 114 0.58 -1.29 -16.37
N CYS A 115 0.73 -0.46 -17.42
CA CYS A 115 1.54 0.77 -17.38
C CYS A 115 0.78 2.01 -16.88
N TRP A 116 -0.52 1.88 -16.61
CA TRP A 116 -1.36 2.98 -16.12
C TRP A 116 -1.29 3.00 -14.60
N ASP A 117 -0.32 3.75 -14.06
CA ASP A 117 0.08 3.72 -12.65
C ASP A 117 -0.35 4.97 -11.86
N GLU A 118 -0.60 4.79 -10.57
CA GLU A 118 -0.99 5.83 -9.61
C GLU A 118 -2.22 6.66 -10.04
N ARG A 119 -3.34 5.99 -10.32
CA ARG A 119 -4.57 6.64 -10.80
C ARG A 119 -5.72 6.49 -9.82
N SER A 120 -6.61 7.47 -9.77
CA SER A 120 -7.81 7.44 -8.93
C SER A 120 -8.95 6.64 -9.59
N LEU A 121 -10.01 6.37 -8.82
CA LEU A 121 -11.26 5.85 -9.40
C LEU A 121 -11.89 6.85 -10.39
N ASP A 122 -11.76 8.15 -10.14
CA ASP A 122 -12.26 9.19 -11.03
C ASP A 122 -11.53 9.19 -12.37
N ASP A 123 -10.22 8.97 -12.37
CA ASP A 123 -9.45 8.82 -13.61
C ASP A 123 -9.94 7.63 -14.43
N LEU A 124 -10.29 6.51 -13.78
CA LEU A 124 -10.82 5.33 -14.47
C LEU A 124 -12.24 5.58 -14.99
N ARG A 125 -13.07 6.32 -14.25
CA ARG A 125 -14.40 6.76 -14.70
C ARG A 125 -14.29 7.65 -15.94
N ALA A 126 -13.42 8.67 -15.90
CA ALA A 126 -13.19 9.57 -17.04
C ALA A 126 -12.69 8.81 -18.28
N LEU A 127 -11.78 7.85 -18.09
CA LEU A 127 -11.30 6.97 -19.17
C LEU A 127 -12.45 6.16 -19.80
N LEU A 128 -13.30 5.54 -18.97
CA LEU A 128 -14.46 4.75 -19.41
C LEU A 128 -15.60 5.59 -19.98
N ALA A 129 -15.65 6.88 -19.66
CA ALA A 129 -16.59 7.85 -20.23
C ALA A 129 -16.05 8.50 -21.53
N ASP A 130 -14.84 8.14 -21.96
CA ASP A 130 -14.12 8.78 -23.07
C ASP A 130 -13.87 10.28 -22.87
N GLU A 131 -13.86 10.72 -21.61
CA GLU A 131 -13.50 12.08 -21.17
C GLU A 131 -11.98 12.25 -21.01
N ALA A 132 -11.24 11.14 -21.00
CA ALA A 132 -9.78 11.09 -20.98
C ALA A 132 -9.20 10.29 -22.15
N GLU A 133 -7.94 10.57 -22.51
CA GLU A 133 -7.23 9.84 -23.55
C GLU A 133 -6.93 8.40 -23.11
N TRP A 134 -7.18 7.44 -24.01
CA TRP A 134 -6.81 6.04 -23.80
C TRP A 134 -5.32 5.81 -24.06
N PRO A 135 -4.51 5.49 -23.03
CA PRO A 135 -3.08 5.29 -23.22
C PRO A 135 -2.83 4.05 -24.08
N ASN A 136 -2.13 4.25 -25.21
CA ASN A 136 -1.71 3.16 -26.10
C ASN A 136 -2.86 2.24 -26.51
N ALA A 137 -4.05 2.78 -26.77
CA ALA A 137 -5.19 2.05 -27.30
C ALA A 137 -6.05 2.93 -28.22
N VAL A 138 -6.43 2.38 -29.37
CA VAL A 138 -7.29 3.04 -30.37
C VAL A 138 -8.27 2.03 -30.98
N GLY A 139 -9.39 2.52 -31.51
CA GLY A 139 -10.38 1.69 -32.23
C GLY A 139 -10.86 0.47 -31.44
N GLU A 140 -10.89 -0.69 -32.10
CA GLU A 140 -11.32 -1.98 -31.55
C GLU A 140 -10.59 -2.38 -30.25
N GLU A 141 -9.37 -1.89 -30.04
CA GLU A 141 -8.65 -2.18 -28.80
C GLU A 141 -9.29 -1.54 -27.57
N ARG A 142 -9.85 -0.32 -27.71
CA ARG A 142 -10.60 0.34 -26.63
C ARG A 142 -11.86 -0.45 -26.30
N GLU A 143 -12.58 -0.88 -27.32
CA GLU A 143 -13.81 -1.68 -27.18
C GLU A 143 -13.51 -3.01 -26.49
N ARG A 144 -12.41 -3.69 -26.86
CA ARG A 144 -11.96 -4.93 -26.23
C ARG A 144 -11.60 -4.76 -24.75
N ARG A 145 -10.98 -3.64 -24.37
CA ARG A 145 -10.50 -3.38 -22.99
C ARG A 145 -11.61 -2.88 -22.07
N ARG A 146 -12.56 -2.11 -22.57
CA ARG A 146 -13.64 -1.45 -21.80
C ARG A 146 -14.39 -2.36 -20.82
N PRO A 147 -14.89 -3.55 -21.18
CA PRO A 147 -15.62 -4.39 -20.22
C PRO A 147 -14.74 -4.87 -19.05
N PHE A 148 -13.44 -5.11 -19.27
CA PHE A 148 -12.51 -5.50 -18.21
C PHE A 148 -12.23 -4.33 -17.27
N LEU A 149 -12.01 -3.14 -17.82
CA LEU A 149 -11.79 -1.93 -17.03
C LEU A 149 -13.04 -1.52 -16.23
N ALA A 150 -14.24 -1.72 -16.78
CA ALA A 150 -15.49 -1.53 -16.04
C ALA A 150 -15.62 -2.52 -14.86
N ALA A 151 -15.22 -3.77 -15.04
CA ALA A 151 -15.18 -4.75 -13.96
C ALA A 151 -14.16 -4.35 -12.86
N VAL A 152 -12.99 -3.84 -13.26
CA VAL A 152 -12.00 -3.28 -12.33
C VAL A 152 -12.62 -2.14 -11.51
N LEU A 153 -13.29 -1.19 -12.18
CA LEU A 153 -13.93 -0.06 -11.52
C LEU A 153 -14.96 -0.53 -10.49
N ALA A 154 -15.88 -1.40 -10.89
CA ALA A 154 -16.93 -1.90 -9.99
C ALA A 154 -16.35 -2.62 -8.77
N GLN A 155 -15.30 -3.43 -8.96
CA GLN A 155 -14.62 -4.10 -7.86
C GLN A 155 -13.91 -3.11 -6.93
N ALA A 156 -13.26 -2.09 -7.50
CA ALA A 156 -12.57 -1.07 -6.72
C ALA A 156 -13.55 -0.19 -5.94
N GLU A 157 -14.69 0.18 -6.51
CA GLU A 157 -15.77 0.92 -5.83
C GLU A 157 -16.35 0.11 -4.66
N ALA A 158 -16.62 -1.18 -4.86
CA ALA A 158 -17.09 -2.05 -3.79
C ALA A 158 -16.03 -2.17 -2.67
N THR A 159 -14.76 -2.21 -3.03
CA THR A 159 -13.64 -2.23 -2.08
C THR A 159 -13.56 -0.92 -1.30
N GLU A 160 -13.64 0.22 -1.98
CA GLU A 160 -13.63 1.55 -1.35
C GLU A 160 -14.78 1.72 -0.36
N ALA A 161 -15.99 1.30 -0.74
CA ALA A 161 -17.16 1.34 0.12
C ALA A 161 -17.02 0.42 1.35
N TYR A 162 -16.51 -0.80 1.16
CA TYR A 162 -16.30 -1.74 2.26
C TYR A 162 -15.26 -1.24 3.28
N TYR A 163 -14.24 -0.51 2.81
CA TYR A 163 -13.17 0.03 3.65
C TYR A 163 -13.31 1.54 3.94
N ALA A 164 -14.51 2.12 3.80
CA ALA A 164 -14.72 3.57 3.94
C ALA A 164 -14.25 4.13 5.29
N ASP A 165 -14.58 3.46 6.41
CA ASP A 165 -14.15 3.87 7.75
C ASP A 165 -12.62 3.82 7.88
N TYR A 166 -11.99 2.76 7.37
CA TYR A 166 -10.53 2.64 7.35
C TYR A 166 -9.86 3.74 6.52
N LEU A 167 -10.42 4.09 5.37
CA LEU A 167 -9.92 5.19 4.53
C LEU A 167 -10.09 6.54 5.23
N ALA A 168 -11.17 6.73 6.01
CA ALA A 168 -11.36 7.93 6.82
C ALA A 168 -10.30 8.02 7.94
N GLU A 169 -10.02 6.91 8.64
CA GLU A 169 -8.95 6.84 9.65
C GLU A 169 -7.56 7.10 9.04
N LEU A 170 -7.31 6.57 7.83
CA LEU A 170 -6.08 6.88 7.09
C LEU A 170 -5.99 8.37 6.75
N ARG A 171 -7.09 8.99 6.31
CA ARG A 171 -7.13 10.42 5.99
C ARG A 171 -6.92 11.29 7.22
N GLU A 172 -7.58 10.97 8.34
CA GLU A 172 -7.41 11.70 9.60
C GLU A 172 -5.95 11.66 10.06
N LYS A 173 -5.30 10.49 9.95
CA LYS A 173 -3.94 10.32 10.43
C LYS A 173 -2.85 10.82 9.47
N TRP A 174 -3.06 10.67 8.17
CA TRP A 174 -2.01 10.80 7.16
C TRP A 174 -2.38 11.75 6.00
N GLY A 175 -3.58 12.32 5.98
CA GLY A 175 -3.94 13.33 4.99
C GLY A 175 -3.01 14.53 5.09
N GLU A 176 -2.50 15.01 3.96
CA GLU A 176 -1.70 16.22 3.95
C GLU A 176 -2.59 17.42 4.33
N THR A 177 -2.31 18.05 5.47
CA THR A 177 -2.65 19.46 5.63
C THR A 177 -1.69 20.23 4.74
N ASN A 178 -2.16 20.68 3.57
CA ASN A 178 -1.46 21.71 2.81
C ASN A 178 -1.39 22.97 3.70
N ASP A 179 -0.27 23.14 4.42
CA ASP A 179 0.19 24.42 4.97
C ASP A 179 1.15 25.09 3.96
#